data_AF-A0A832T2N9-F1
#
_entry.id   AF-A0A832T2N9-F1
#
_cell.length_a   1.000
_cell.length_b   1.000
_cell.length_c   1.000
_cell.angle_alpha   90.00
_cell.angle_beta   90.00
_cell.angle_gamma   90.00
#
_symmetry.space_group_name_H-M   'P 1'
#
loop_
_entity.id
_entity.type
_entity.pdbx_description
1 polymer ?
#
loop_
_entity_poly.entity_id
_entity_poly.type
_entity_poly.pdbx_seq_one_letter_code
_entity_poly.pdbx_strand_id
1 'polypeptide(L)'
;MVKIKLLTPSLSSDFNRVKKELNKYNIKISESKDQNENIDALIFILDGERDFRVILTMAAIVLNCNKTLAFTKTSYLGTTGIDNWNTVLNKLKQDESDIYKRAKVIVFIGDIDNQRKYENLMSTLGNNIKEDIDGVYIFHDGDKIVIITYNGDLNDNRFSSHEIEEDIIKFLKGINEPKVNERISMLRNIVDAKDFYDKLNKNFRNFRLGSELFDNLDKLLIYLMIRHKEHCRKSFYRLDHTLRLIANP
;
A
#
# COMPACT_ATOMS: atom_id res chain seq x y z
N MET A 1 5.30 -9.67 -15.52
CA MET A 1 5.86 -10.04 -14.21
C MET A 1 6.36 -8.75 -13.60
N VAL A 2 5.87 -8.39 -12.42
CA VAL A 2 6.34 -7.18 -11.74
C VAL A 2 7.75 -7.43 -11.19
N LYS A 3 8.67 -6.51 -11.48
CA LYS A 3 9.99 -6.46 -10.89
C LYS A 3 9.98 -5.47 -9.74
N ILE A 4 10.58 -5.86 -8.62
CA ILE A 4 10.57 -5.10 -7.36
C ILE A 4 11.99 -4.71 -7.02
N LYS A 5 12.27 -3.42 -6.97
CA LYS A 5 13.55 -2.88 -6.49
C LYS A 5 13.35 -2.35 -5.07
N LEU A 6 14.08 -2.90 -4.10
CA LEU A 6 14.01 -2.44 -2.72
C LEU A 6 15.13 -1.44 -2.46
N LEU A 7 14.77 -0.21 -2.14
CA LEU A 7 15.73 0.85 -1.81
C LEU A 7 15.97 0.94 -0.31
N THR A 8 15.03 0.47 0.49
CA THR A 8 15.17 0.31 1.94
C THR A 8 15.42 -1.16 2.28
N PRO A 9 16.61 -1.55 2.77
CA PRO A 9 16.96 -2.96 3.02
C PRO A 9 16.03 -3.69 4.00
N SER A 10 15.42 -2.97 4.95
CA SER A 10 14.50 -3.55 5.93
C SER A 10 13.25 -4.18 5.32
N LEU A 11 12.88 -3.80 4.09
CA LEU A 11 11.73 -4.38 3.37
C LEU A 11 12.00 -5.78 2.79
N SER A 12 13.25 -6.26 2.77
CA SER A 12 13.61 -7.53 2.11
C SER A 12 12.93 -8.75 2.76
N SER A 13 12.81 -8.76 4.08
CA SER A 13 12.12 -9.85 4.81
C SER A 13 10.64 -9.92 4.42
N ASP A 14 9.95 -8.78 4.41
CA ASP A 14 8.53 -8.71 4.02
C ASP A 14 8.33 -9.05 2.54
N PHE A 15 9.23 -8.60 1.66
CA PHE A 15 9.17 -8.94 0.24
C PHE A 15 9.23 -10.46 0.04
N ASN A 16 10.16 -11.13 0.71
CA ASN A 16 10.30 -12.59 0.61
C ASN A 16 9.07 -13.33 1.16
N ARG A 17 8.45 -12.82 2.22
CA ARG A 17 7.19 -13.36 2.76
C ARG A 17 6.06 -13.25 1.73
N VAL A 18 5.83 -12.05 1.19
CA VAL A 18 4.78 -11.81 0.18
C VAL A 18 5.04 -12.64 -1.08
N LYS A 19 6.28 -12.65 -1.58
CA LYS A 19 6.69 -13.46 -2.76
C LYS A 19 6.41 -14.93 -2.56
N LYS A 20 6.73 -15.50 -1.38
CA LYS A 20 6.49 -16.91 -1.08
C LYS A 20 5.00 -17.24 -1.13
N GLU A 21 4.15 -16.38 -0.59
CA GLU A 21 2.70 -16.59 -0.61
C GLU A 21 2.10 -16.42 -2.00
N LEU A 22 2.47 -15.36 -2.74
CA LEU A 22 2.03 -15.15 -4.13
C LEU A 22 2.38 -16.33 -5.06
N ASN A 23 3.57 -16.91 -4.89
CA ASN A 23 4.04 -18.05 -5.68
C ASN A 23 3.15 -19.29 -5.53
N LYS A 24 2.50 -19.51 -4.37
CA LYS A 24 1.56 -20.62 -4.17
C LYS A 24 0.36 -20.54 -5.11
N TYR A 25 0.00 -19.32 -5.54
CA TYR A 25 -1.11 -19.04 -6.44
C TYR A 25 -0.64 -18.69 -7.86
N ASN A 26 0.59 -19.09 -8.23
CA ASN A 26 1.21 -18.83 -9.54
C ASN A 26 1.35 -17.36 -9.94
N ILE A 27 1.29 -16.43 -8.97
CA ILE A 27 1.56 -15.01 -9.21
C ILE A 27 3.06 -14.76 -8.97
N LYS A 28 3.79 -14.45 -10.04
CA LYS A 28 5.24 -14.27 -9.99
C LYS A 28 5.61 -12.79 -9.80
N ILE A 29 6.46 -12.53 -8.82
CA ILE A 29 7.21 -11.28 -8.65
C ILE A 29 8.70 -11.60 -8.50
N SER A 30 9.56 -10.70 -8.98
CA SER A 30 11.01 -10.86 -8.89
C SER A 30 11.66 -9.64 -8.25
N GLU A 31 12.70 -9.86 -7.45
CA GLU A 31 13.54 -8.76 -6.95
C GLU A 31 14.52 -8.35 -8.05
N SER A 32 14.66 -7.04 -8.28
CA SER A 32 15.70 -6.48 -9.13
C SER A 32 16.87 -5.99 -8.30
N LYS A 33 18.07 -6.45 -8.66
CA LYS A 33 19.35 -6.04 -8.08
C LYS A 33 20.14 -5.10 -8.98
N ASP A 34 19.64 -4.84 -10.19
CA ASP A 34 20.33 -3.97 -11.14
C ASP A 34 20.26 -2.52 -10.65
N GLN A 35 21.44 -1.93 -10.43
CA GLN A 35 21.55 -0.56 -9.96
C GLN A 35 21.15 0.47 -11.00
N ASN A 36 21.19 0.14 -12.30
CA ASN A 36 20.95 1.06 -13.41
C ASN A 36 19.60 0.84 -14.11
N GLU A 37 18.78 -0.08 -13.62
CA GLU A 37 17.47 -0.36 -14.23
C GLU A 37 16.57 0.88 -14.23
N ASN A 38 15.84 1.07 -15.34
CA ASN A 38 14.77 2.07 -15.44
C ASN A 38 13.62 1.71 -14.50
N ILE A 39 13.08 2.71 -13.80
CA ILE A 39 12.04 2.54 -12.80
C ILE A 39 10.73 3.07 -13.38
N ASP A 40 9.74 2.21 -13.56
CA ASP A 40 8.44 2.67 -14.05
C ASP A 40 7.70 3.47 -12.99
N ALA A 41 7.77 3.04 -11.72
CA ALA A 41 7.28 3.82 -10.60
C ALA A 41 8.15 3.69 -9.36
N LEU A 42 8.43 4.82 -8.72
CA LEU A 42 9.02 4.91 -7.38
C LEU A 42 7.91 5.15 -6.36
N ILE A 43 7.69 4.19 -5.46
CA ILE A 43 6.63 4.20 -4.47
C ILE A 43 7.24 4.46 -3.09
N PHE A 44 6.87 5.58 -2.50
CA PHE A 44 7.16 5.96 -1.12
C PHE A 44 6.03 5.48 -0.22
N ILE A 45 6.38 4.61 0.72
CA ILE A 45 5.50 4.16 1.78
C ILE A 45 5.85 4.96 3.02
N LEU A 46 4.92 5.80 3.45
CA LEU A 46 5.16 6.82 4.47
C LEU A 46 4.90 6.31 5.88
N ASP A 47 4.12 5.24 6.00
CA ASP A 47 3.77 4.58 7.26
C ASP A 47 3.73 3.05 7.09
N GLY A 48 4.22 2.29 8.07
CA GLY A 48 3.95 0.84 8.20
C GLY A 48 4.76 -0.18 7.35
N GLU A 49 5.05 -1.35 7.95
CA GLU A 49 5.45 -2.56 7.20
C GLU A 49 4.25 -3.28 6.57
N ARG A 50 3.06 -3.07 7.15
CA ARG A 50 1.80 -3.68 6.71
C ARG A 50 1.36 -3.14 5.36
N ASP A 51 1.46 -1.82 5.19
CA ASP A 51 1.26 -1.07 3.95
C ASP A 51 2.06 -1.66 2.82
N PHE A 52 3.34 -1.90 3.04
CA PHE A 52 4.19 -2.54 2.04
C PHE A 52 3.65 -3.90 1.60
N ARG A 53 3.20 -4.74 2.52
CA ARG A 53 2.66 -6.07 2.16
C ARG A 53 1.36 -5.96 1.37
N VAL A 54 0.45 -5.07 1.74
CA VAL A 54 -0.81 -4.81 1.02
C VAL A 54 -0.54 -4.23 -0.36
N ILE A 55 0.26 -3.17 -0.44
CA ILE A 55 0.61 -2.49 -1.69
C ILE A 55 1.33 -3.44 -2.65
N LEU A 56 2.30 -4.21 -2.17
CA LEU A 56 3.02 -5.18 -2.99
C LEU A 56 2.09 -6.28 -3.51
N THR A 57 1.20 -6.79 -2.67
CA THR A 57 0.21 -7.81 -3.07
C THR A 57 -0.75 -7.25 -4.11
N MET A 58 -1.27 -6.03 -3.87
CA MET A 58 -2.17 -5.35 -4.79
C MET A 58 -1.51 -5.04 -6.12
N ALA A 59 -0.26 -4.56 -6.10
CA ALA A 59 0.55 -4.35 -7.29
C ALA A 59 0.72 -5.65 -8.08
N ALA A 60 1.00 -6.78 -7.43
CA ALA A 60 1.13 -8.07 -8.12
C ALA A 60 -0.18 -8.55 -8.77
N ILE A 61 -1.34 -8.22 -8.18
CA ILE A 61 -2.67 -8.58 -8.69
C ILE A 61 -3.09 -7.65 -9.84
N VAL A 62 -2.84 -6.35 -9.71
CA VAL A 62 -3.30 -5.31 -10.65
C VAL A 62 -2.34 -5.16 -11.82
N LEU A 63 -1.04 -5.06 -11.54
CA LEU A 63 0.02 -4.87 -12.54
C LEU A 63 0.42 -6.22 -13.13
N ASN A 64 -0.43 -6.79 -13.99
CA ASN A 64 -0.11 -8.01 -14.72
C ASN A 64 0.85 -7.76 -15.91
N CYS A 65 1.83 -6.86 -15.75
CA CYS A 65 2.72 -6.41 -16.83
C CYS A 65 4.19 -6.44 -16.39
N ASN A 66 5.11 -6.14 -17.32
CA ASN A 66 6.56 -6.10 -17.07
C ASN A 66 6.95 -4.68 -16.63
N LYS A 67 6.58 -4.30 -15.41
CA LYS A 67 6.89 -3.00 -14.80
C LYS A 67 7.89 -3.17 -13.66
N THR A 68 8.81 -2.23 -13.55
CA THR A 68 9.75 -2.15 -12.42
C THR A 68 9.24 -1.13 -11.40
N LEU A 69 8.88 -1.61 -10.22
CA LEU A 69 8.47 -0.79 -9.09
C LEU A 69 9.62 -0.71 -8.09
N ALA A 70 10.04 0.50 -7.75
CA ALA A 70 10.98 0.74 -6.67
C ALA A 70 10.23 1.12 -5.40
N PHE A 71 10.54 0.48 -4.28
CA PHE A 71 9.93 0.74 -2.98
C PHE A 71 10.94 1.33 -2.01
N THR A 72 10.51 2.37 -1.29
CA THR A 72 11.29 2.97 -0.22
C THR A 72 10.39 3.46 0.92
N LYS A 73 10.96 3.55 2.13
CA LYS A 73 10.34 4.23 3.27
C LYS A 73 10.90 5.64 3.40
N THR A 74 10.08 6.62 3.75
CA THR A 74 10.57 8.00 3.96
C THR A 74 11.36 8.20 5.22
N SER A 75 11.32 7.26 6.16
CA SER A 75 12.23 7.26 7.31
C SER A 75 13.70 7.26 6.88
N TYR A 76 14.02 6.72 5.70
CA TYR A 76 15.35 6.81 5.10
C TYR A 76 15.79 8.26 4.82
N LEU A 77 14.84 9.17 4.58
CA LEU A 77 15.05 10.59 4.35
C LEU A 77 14.74 11.45 5.59
N GLY A 78 14.52 10.82 6.75
CA GLY A 78 14.25 11.50 8.03
C GLY A 78 12.88 12.19 8.10
N THR A 79 11.91 11.75 7.31
CA THR A 79 10.55 12.34 7.26
C THR A 79 9.49 11.24 7.33
N THR A 80 8.37 11.50 8.02
CA THR A 80 7.25 10.57 8.19
C THR A 80 5.92 11.24 7.86
N GLY A 81 4.90 10.48 7.48
CA GLY A 81 3.57 10.99 7.16
C GLY A 81 3.44 11.59 5.75
N ILE A 82 2.23 11.46 5.21
CA ILE A 82 1.87 11.93 3.86
C ILE A 82 1.88 13.44 3.70
N ASP A 83 1.67 14.20 4.77
CA ASP A 83 1.75 15.66 4.76
C ASP A 83 3.18 16.20 4.54
N ASN A 84 4.21 15.34 4.59
CA ASN A 84 5.60 15.69 4.31
C ASN A 84 6.08 15.31 2.90
N TRP A 85 5.19 14.91 1.99
CA TRP A 85 5.53 14.46 0.63
C TRP A 85 6.40 15.46 -0.15
N ASN A 86 6.14 16.77 -0.03
CA ASN A 86 6.87 17.80 -0.79
C ASN A 86 8.34 17.89 -0.35
N THR A 87 8.59 17.79 0.96
CA THR A 87 9.95 17.72 1.51
C THR A 87 10.70 16.49 0.97
N VAL A 88 10.01 15.34 0.89
CA VAL A 88 10.58 14.10 0.35
C VAL A 88 10.93 14.26 -1.12
N LEU A 89 10.03 14.83 -1.92
CA LEU A 89 10.26 15.08 -3.34
C LEU A 89 11.45 16.03 -3.56
N ASN A 90 11.57 17.09 -2.77
CA ASN A 90 12.69 18.02 -2.89
C ASN A 90 14.03 17.39 -2.49
N LYS A 91 14.06 16.55 -1.44
CA LYS A 91 15.26 15.78 -1.09
C LYS A 91 15.63 14.80 -2.19
N LEU A 92 14.63 14.13 -2.78
CA LEU A 92 14.83 13.17 -3.86
C LEU A 92 15.45 13.82 -5.11
N LYS A 93 15.08 15.06 -5.44
CA LYS A 93 15.69 15.84 -6.54
C LYS A 93 17.16 16.20 -6.29
N GLN A 94 17.52 16.35 -5.02
CA GLN A 94 18.88 16.72 -4.60
C GLN A 94 19.77 15.48 -4.39
N ASP A 95 19.19 14.28 -4.33
CA ASP A 95 19.91 13.04 -4.15
C ASP A 95 20.74 12.69 -5.40
N GLU A 96 22.02 12.42 -5.18
CA GLU A 96 22.99 12.03 -6.22
C GLU A 96 22.76 10.60 -6.76
N SER A 97 21.88 9.81 -6.13
CA SER A 97 21.60 8.41 -6.48
C SER A 97 20.90 8.19 -7.85
N ASP A 98 20.67 9.27 -8.61
CA ASP A 98 19.98 9.32 -9.91
C ASP A 98 18.59 8.65 -9.94
N ILE A 99 18.04 8.29 -8.78
CA ILE A 99 16.81 7.51 -8.72
C ILE A 99 15.59 8.31 -9.17
N TYR A 100 15.59 9.61 -8.87
CA TYR A 100 14.63 10.58 -9.39
C TYR A 100 14.60 10.57 -10.91
N LYS A 101 15.79 10.66 -11.55
CA LYS A 101 15.91 10.76 -13.01
C LYS A 101 15.42 9.49 -13.71
N ARG A 102 15.59 8.33 -13.08
CA ARG A 102 15.22 7.02 -13.62
C ARG A 102 13.76 6.63 -13.40
N ALA A 103 13.07 7.26 -12.44
CA ALA A 103 11.65 7.06 -12.23
C ALA A 103 10.85 7.75 -13.34
N LYS A 104 9.75 7.15 -13.81
CA LYS A 104 8.77 7.84 -14.67
C LYS A 104 7.62 8.41 -13.85
N VAL A 105 7.12 7.58 -12.93
CA VAL A 105 6.06 7.94 -11.98
C VAL A 105 6.64 7.94 -10.56
N ILE A 106 6.27 8.92 -9.75
CA ILE A 106 6.60 9.01 -8.33
C ILE A 106 5.30 8.96 -7.56
N VAL A 107 5.18 8.04 -6.61
CA VAL A 107 3.95 7.80 -5.86
C VAL A 107 4.22 7.95 -4.37
N PHE A 108 3.40 8.75 -3.70
CA PHE A 108 3.40 8.89 -2.24
C PHE A 108 2.13 8.26 -1.68
N ILE A 109 2.30 7.31 -0.75
CA ILE A 109 1.20 6.60 -0.09
C ILE A 109 1.44 6.61 1.42
N GLY A 110 0.46 7.08 2.20
CA GLY A 110 0.54 7.10 3.66
C GLY A 110 -0.81 7.32 4.33
N ASP A 111 -0.81 7.44 5.66
CA ASP A 111 -2.03 7.55 6.44
C ASP A 111 -2.38 9.01 6.77
N ILE A 112 -3.69 9.30 6.77
CA ILE A 112 -4.26 10.54 7.32
C ILE A 112 -4.95 10.19 8.64
N ASP A 113 -4.17 10.15 9.72
CA ASP A 113 -4.62 9.73 11.05
C ASP A 113 -5.20 10.88 11.91
N ASN A 114 -5.33 12.09 11.37
CA ASN A 114 -6.04 13.19 12.00
C ASN A 114 -6.30 14.36 11.02
N GLN A 115 -7.26 15.20 11.41
CA GLN A 115 -7.64 16.42 10.71
C GLN A 115 -6.46 17.37 10.43
N ARG A 116 -5.51 17.52 11.36
CA ARG A 116 -4.36 18.40 11.18
C ARG A 116 -3.44 17.91 10.05
N LYS A 117 -3.17 16.60 9.97
CA LYS A 117 -2.40 16.02 8.85
C LYS A 117 -3.14 16.21 7.53
N TYR A 118 -4.46 16.05 7.52
CA TYR A 118 -5.28 16.32 6.34
C TYR A 118 -5.15 17.77 5.89
N GLU A 119 -5.37 18.73 6.80
CA GLU A 119 -5.26 20.16 6.50
C GLU A 119 -3.86 20.55 6.03
N ASN A 120 -2.81 20.00 6.66
CA ASN A 120 -1.44 20.18 6.20
C ASN A 120 -1.27 19.64 4.77
N LEU A 121 -1.70 18.41 4.50
CA LEU A 121 -1.64 17.83 3.16
C LEU A 121 -2.35 18.74 2.15
N MET A 122 -3.59 19.14 2.42
CA MET A 122 -4.37 20.03 1.55
C MET A 122 -3.66 21.37 1.32
N SER A 123 -3.07 21.96 2.36
CA SER A 123 -2.32 23.21 2.24
C SER A 123 -1.09 23.08 1.33
N THR A 124 -0.41 21.93 1.37
CA THR A 124 0.78 21.66 0.54
C THR A 124 0.43 21.30 -0.90
N LEU A 125 -0.72 20.68 -1.13
CA LEU A 125 -1.21 20.42 -2.47
C LEU A 125 -1.59 21.73 -3.18
N GLY A 126 -2.21 22.67 -2.45
CA GLY A 126 -2.62 23.96 -2.99
C GLY A 126 -3.68 23.85 -4.10
N ASN A 127 -4.06 24.99 -4.68
CA ASN A 127 -5.22 25.06 -5.59
C ASN A 127 -4.96 24.55 -7.02
N ASN A 128 -3.71 24.23 -7.38
CA ASN A 128 -3.32 23.90 -8.75
C ASN A 128 -3.18 22.40 -9.01
N ILE A 129 -3.37 21.57 -7.99
CA ILE A 129 -3.27 20.11 -8.13
C ILE A 129 -4.63 19.54 -8.46
N LYS A 130 -4.68 18.72 -9.51
CA LYS A 130 -5.90 18.06 -9.96
C LYS A 130 -6.14 16.83 -9.08
N GLU A 131 -7.30 16.79 -8.44
CA GLU A 131 -7.86 15.55 -7.90
C GLU A 131 -8.48 14.75 -9.06
N ASP A 132 -8.08 13.49 -9.21
CA ASP A 132 -8.57 12.62 -10.27
C ASP A 132 -9.78 11.79 -9.82
N ILE A 133 -9.65 11.22 -8.62
CA ILE A 133 -10.74 10.62 -7.83
C ILE A 133 -10.53 11.02 -6.38
N ASP A 134 -11.55 10.82 -5.53
CA ASP A 134 -11.48 11.11 -4.09
C ASP A 134 -10.19 10.58 -3.45
N GLY A 135 -9.36 11.50 -2.95
CA GLY A 135 -8.10 11.18 -2.25
C GLY A 135 -6.96 10.69 -3.15
N VAL A 136 -7.03 10.88 -4.47
CA VAL A 136 -5.92 10.65 -5.41
C VAL A 136 -5.64 11.92 -6.22
N TYR A 137 -4.46 12.50 -5.97
CA TYR A 137 -4.01 13.74 -6.59
C TYR A 137 -2.89 13.49 -7.59
N ILE A 138 -2.96 14.15 -8.76
CA ILE A 138 -2.00 13.96 -9.85
C ILE A 138 -1.50 15.33 -10.34
N PHE A 139 -0.19 15.45 -10.51
CA PHE A 139 0.45 16.60 -11.14
C PHE A 139 1.78 16.20 -11.79
N HIS A 140 2.39 17.15 -12.48
CA HIS A 140 3.67 16.95 -13.16
C HIS A 140 4.80 17.70 -12.46
N ASP A 141 5.97 17.07 -12.45
CA ASP A 141 7.21 17.63 -11.92
C ASP A 141 8.33 17.43 -12.96
N GLY A 142 8.44 18.37 -13.88
CA GLY A 142 9.24 18.20 -15.09
C GLY A 142 8.63 17.13 -16.01
N ASP A 143 9.42 16.11 -16.36
CA ASP A 143 8.99 14.96 -17.18
C ASP A 143 8.32 13.85 -16.35
N LYS A 144 8.17 14.04 -15.03
CA LYS A 144 7.66 13.03 -14.11
C LYS A 144 6.18 13.24 -13.80
N ILE A 145 5.45 12.14 -13.65
CA ILE A 145 4.11 12.15 -13.08
C ILE A 145 4.24 11.90 -11.59
N VAL A 146 3.67 12.78 -10.77
CA VAL A 146 3.61 12.63 -9.32
C VAL A 146 2.17 12.31 -8.92
N ILE A 147 2.02 11.23 -8.16
CA ILE A 147 0.75 10.77 -7.60
C ILE A 147 0.85 10.81 -6.09
N ILE A 148 -0.15 11.41 -5.44
CA ILE A 148 -0.27 11.42 -3.98
C ILE A 148 -1.62 10.78 -3.65
N THR A 149 -1.59 9.75 -2.82
CA THR A 149 -2.78 9.08 -2.31
C THR A 149 -2.60 8.76 -0.84
N TYR A 150 -3.69 8.59 -0.12
CA TYR A 150 -3.65 8.19 1.29
C TYR A 150 -4.67 7.10 1.61
N ASN A 151 -4.38 6.35 2.66
CA ASN A 151 -5.35 5.46 3.29
C ASN A 151 -6.23 6.29 4.24
N GLY A 152 -7.51 5.93 4.33
CA GLY A 152 -8.42 6.45 5.35
C GLY A 152 -9.69 7.12 4.84
N ASP A 153 -10.74 7.10 5.66
CA ASP A 153 -12.06 7.62 5.29
C ASP A 153 -12.28 9.02 5.87
N LEU A 154 -12.33 10.04 5.01
CA LEU A 154 -12.55 11.42 5.45
C LEU A 154 -13.90 11.62 6.15
N ASN A 155 -14.85 10.70 5.97
CA ASN A 155 -16.15 10.74 6.65
C ASN A 155 -16.13 10.02 8.01
N ASP A 156 -15.00 9.37 8.36
CA ASP A 156 -14.82 8.76 9.68
C ASP A 156 -14.11 9.73 10.62
N ASN A 157 -14.90 10.45 11.40
CA ASN A 157 -14.42 11.41 12.40
C ASN A 157 -13.55 10.76 13.50
N ARG A 158 -13.39 9.43 13.49
CA ARG A 158 -12.60 8.72 14.48
C ARG A 158 -11.10 8.71 14.17
N PHE A 159 -10.68 9.15 12.97
CA PHE A 159 -9.28 9.32 12.53
C PHE A 159 -8.32 8.37 13.30
N SER A 160 -8.18 7.14 12.83
CA SER A 160 -7.40 6.15 13.56
C SER A 160 -5.94 6.20 13.12
N SER A 161 -5.00 5.88 14.01
CA SER A 161 -3.58 5.78 13.67
C SER A 161 -3.23 4.58 12.77
N HIS A 162 -4.23 4.00 12.09
CA HIS A 162 -4.26 2.67 11.50
C HIS A 162 -5.24 2.60 10.31
N GLU A 163 -5.12 3.53 9.37
CA GLU A 163 -6.10 3.73 8.30
C GLU A 163 -6.09 2.57 7.27
N ILE A 164 -4.92 1.97 6.98
CA ILE A 164 -4.89 0.77 6.12
C ILE A 164 -5.57 -0.43 6.78
N GLU A 165 -5.52 -0.53 8.11
CA GLU A 165 -6.23 -1.56 8.86
C GLU A 165 -7.75 -1.40 8.73
N GLU A 166 -8.26 -0.17 8.63
CA GLU A 166 -9.67 0.06 8.35
C GLU A 166 -10.08 -0.47 6.98
N ASP A 167 -9.26 -0.22 5.95
CA ASP A 167 -9.49 -0.76 4.61
C ASP A 167 -9.41 -2.29 4.59
N ILE A 168 -8.47 -2.88 5.36
CA ILE A 168 -8.42 -4.34 5.60
C ILE A 168 -9.72 -4.82 6.26
N ILE A 169 -10.22 -4.11 7.28
CA ILE A 169 -11.47 -4.47 7.96
C ILE A 169 -12.67 -4.39 7.00
N LYS A 170 -12.77 -3.32 6.21
CA LYS A 170 -13.82 -3.13 5.19
C LYS A 170 -13.78 -4.26 4.17
N PHE A 171 -12.58 -4.60 3.68
CA PHE A 171 -12.36 -5.74 2.79
C PHE A 171 -12.81 -7.06 3.43
N LEU A 172 -12.33 -7.36 4.63
CA LEU A 172 -12.65 -8.61 5.33
C LEU A 172 -14.16 -8.74 5.61
N LYS A 173 -14.84 -7.65 5.97
CA LYS A 173 -16.31 -7.62 6.20
C LYS A 173 -17.12 -7.91 4.95
N GLY A 174 -16.62 -7.59 3.76
CA GLY A 174 -17.31 -7.84 2.50
C GLY A 174 -17.03 -9.22 1.89
N ILE A 175 -16.19 -10.04 2.53
CA ILE A 175 -15.93 -11.42 2.09
C ILE A 175 -17.09 -12.32 2.54
N ASN A 176 -17.74 -12.97 1.59
CA ASN A 176 -18.79 -13.94 1.87
C ASN A 176 -18.23 -15.34 2.21
N GLU A 177 -17.42 -15.42 3.28
CA GLU A 177 -16.85 -16.67 3.79
C GLU A 177 -17.27 -16.89 5.26
N PRO A 178 -18.15 -17.86 5.58
CA PRO A 178 -18.74 -18.00 6.91
C PRO A 178 -17.72 -18.04 8.06
N LYS A 179 -16.61 -18.77 7.88
CA LYS A 179 -15.54 -18.86 8.89
C LYS A 179 -14.79 -17.55 9.10
N VAL A 180 -14.67 -16.73 8.06
CA VAL A 180 -14.06 -15.40 8.15
C VAL A 180 -15.04 -14.45 8.87
N ASN A 181 -16.31 -14.49 8.47
CA ASN A 181 -17.38 -13.67 9.05
C ASN A 181 -17.63 -13.96 10.53
N GLU A 182 -17.58 -15.22 10.95
CA GLU A 182 -17.66 -15.63 12.35
C GLU A 182 -16.56 -14.96 13.17
N ARG A 183 -15.30 -15.05 12.70
CA ARG A 183 -14.13 -14.50 13.40
C ARG A 183 -14.14 -12.97 13.47
N ILE A 184 -14.57 -12.29 12.40
CA ILE A 184 -14.76 -10.84 12.41
C ILE A 184 -15.89 -10.46 13.38
N SER A 185 -16.96 -11.25 13.43
CA SER A 185 -18.11 -10.97 14.28
C SER A 185 -17.80 -11.05 15.77
N MET A 186 -16.85 -11.91 16.17
CA MET A 186 -16.33 -11.98 17.55
C MET A 186 -15.59 -10.71 17.99
N LEU A 187 -15.24 -9.83 17.06
CA LEU A 187 -14.41 -8.65 17.29
C LEU A 187 -15.16 -7.34 17.05
N ARG A 188 -16.49 -7.39 16.87
CA ARG A 188 -17.37 -6.23 16.55
C ARG A 188 -17.32 -5.07 17.55
N ASN A 189 -16.86 -5.31 18.77
CA ASN A 189 -16.83 -4.30 19.84
C ASN A 189 -15.46 -3.61 19.98
N ILE A 190 -14.48 -3.92 19.12
CA ILE A 190 -13.16 -3.28 19.17
C ILE A 190 -13.20 -2.06 18.26
N VAL A 191 -12.99 -0.89 18.86
CA VAL A 191 -13.04 0.41 18.18
C VAL A 191 -11.69 0.73 17.52
N ASP A 192 -10.58 0.31 18.12
CA ASP A 192 -9.23 0.55 17.62
C ASP A 192 -8.78 -0.51 16.59
N ALA A 193 -8.35 -0.07 15.40
CA ALA A 193 -8.05 -0.97 14.29
C ALA A 193 -6.76 -1.80 14.51
N LYS A 194 -5.79 -1.31 15.30
CA LYS A 194 -4.60 -2.08 15.68
C LYS A 194 -4.92 -3.16 16.70
N ASP A 195 -5.69 -2.85 17.74
CA ASP A 195 -6.15 -3.84 18.71
C ASP A 195 -7.03 -4.90 18.02
N PHE A 196 -7.84 -4.49 17.05
CA PHE A 196 -8.62 -5.40 16.22
C PHE A 196 -7.69 -6.32 15.42
N TYR A 197 -6.66 -5.77 14.77
CA TYR A 197 -5.67 -6.53 14.01
C TYR A 197 -4.86 -7.50 14.89
N ASP A 198 -4.40 -7.05 16.05
CA ASP A 198 -3.58 -7.87 16.96
C ASP A 198 -4.40 -9.01 17.57
N LYS A 199 -5.67 -8.76 17.91
CA LYS A 199 -6.61 -9.80 18.36
C LYS A 199 -7.04 -10.73 17.23
N LEU A 200 -7.24 -10.21 16.02
CA LEU A 200 -7.42 -11.04 14.83
C LEU A 200 -6.21 -11.95 14.64
N ASN A 201 -5.00 -11.44 14.63
CA ASN A 201 -3.79 -12.24 14.39
C ASN A 201 -3.63 -13.37 15.43
N LYS A 202 -3.98 -13.10 16.69
CA LYS A 202 -4.04 -14.15 17.74
C LYS A 202 -5.15 -15.18 17.48
N ASN A 203 -6.35 -14.74 17.11
CA ASN A 203 -7.51 -15.60 16.84
C ASN A 203 -7.38 -16.42 15.54
N PHE A 204 -6.60 -15.92 14.58
CA PHE A 204 -6.36 -16.54 13.29
C PHE A 204 -5.10 -17.42 13.27
N ARG A 205 -4.43 -17.59 14.41
CA ARG A 205 -3.30 -18.52 14.52
C ARG A 205 -3.80 -19.95 14.23
N ASN A 206 -3.22 -20.58 13.20
CA ASN A 206 -3.61 -21.89 12.71
C ASN A 206 -5.06 -21.94 12.17
N PHE A 207 -5.58 -20.82 11.65
CA PHE A 207 -6.89 -20.77 11.04
C PHE A 207 -6.92 -21.61 9.76
N ARG A 208 -7.95 -22.44 9.61
CA ARG A 208 -8.15 -23.27 8.42
C ARG A 208 -9.31 -22.76 7.58
N LEU A 209 -9.01 -22.35 6.36
CA LEU A 209 -10.00 -21.97 5.35
C LEU A 209 -9.89 -22.91 4.15
N GLY A 210 -10.94 -23.70 3.91
CA GLY A 210 -10.85 -24.84 3.00
C GLY A 210 -9.80 -25.85 3.47
N SER A 211 -8.88 -26.21 2.55
CA SER A 211 -7.76 -27.12 2.80
C SER A 211 -6.49 -26.42 3.30
N GLU A 212 -6.42 -25.09 3.30
CA GLU A 212 -5.22 -24.34 3.66
C GLU A 212 -5.19 -23.95 5.13
N LEU A 213 -3.98 -24.00 5.71
CA LEU A 213 -3.69 -23.56 7.06
C LEU A 213 -2.94 -22.22 7.02
N PHE A 214 -3.51 -21.22 7.69
CA PHE A 214 -2.94 -19.90 7.85
C PHE A 214 -2.43 -19.75 9.28
N ASP A 215 -1.13 -19.50 9.41
CA ASP A 215 -0.44 -19.37 10.70
C ASP A 215 -0.42 -17.91 11.21
N ASN A 216 -0.81 -16.93 10.37
CA ASN A 216 -0.98 -15.52 10.73
C ASN A 216 -1.96 -14.79 9.79
N LEU A 217 -2.35 -13.57 10.17
CA LEU A 217 -3.28 -12.72 9.44
C LEU A 217 -2.73 -12.21 8.10
N ASP A 218 -1.43 -11.92 7.98
CA ASP A 218 -0.84 -11.43 6.73
C ASP A 218 -0.97 -12.47 5.59
N LYS A 219 -0.74 -13.75 5.88
CA LYS A 219 -0.91 -14.83 4.88
C LYS A 219 -2.38 -15.01 4.48
N LEU A 220 -3.28 -14.97 5.47
CA LEU A 220 -4.71 -15.04 5.19
C LEU A 220 -5.15 -13.85 4.33
N LEU A 221 -4.66 -12.65 4.63
CA LEU A 221 -4.97 -11.44 3.88
C LEU A 221 -4.54 -11.58 2.42
N ILE A 222 -3.29 -11.98 2.17
CA ILE A 222 -2.79 -12.22 0.80
C ILE A 222 -3.67 -13.24 0.06
N TYR A 223 -3.98 -14.37 0.70
CA TYR A 223 -4.86 -15.39 0.13
C TYR A 223 -6.24 -14.82 -0.25
N LEU A 224 -6.87 -14.11 0.66
CA LEU A 224 -8.19 -13.53 0.45
C LEU A 224 -8.16 -12.45 -0.63
N MET A 225 -7.13 -11.60 -0.66
CA MET A 225 -6.95 -10.58 -1.71
C MET A 225 -6.86 -11.22 -3.10
N ILE A 226 -6.14 -12.34 -3.24
CA ILE A 226 -6.02 -13.06 -4.51
C ILE A 226 -7.36 -13.71 -4.90
N ARG A 227 -7.98 -14.43 -3.96
CA ARG A 227 -9.23 -15.19 -4.21
C ARG A 227 -10.41 -14.27 -4.48
N HIS A 228 -10.47 -13.12 -3.82
CA HIS A 228 -11.52 -12.12 -3.93
C HIS A 228 -11.04 -10.82 -4.60
N LYS A 229 -10.18 -10.95 -5.62
CA LYS A 229 -9.51 -9.80 -6.28
C LYS A 229 -10.44 -8.65 -6.68
N GLU A 230 -11.63 -8.92 -7.20
CA GLU A 230 -12.56 -7.85 -7.59
C GLU A 230 -13.12 -7.11 -6.38
N HIS A 231 -13.32 -7.80 -5.27
CA HIS A 231 -13.73 -7.17 -4.02
C HIS A 231 -12.57 -6.39 -3.39
N CYS A 232 -11.38 -6.97 -3.37
CA CYS A 232 -10.14 -6.31 -2.93
C CYS A 232 -9.93 -4.98 -3.69
N ARG A 233 -10.10 -4.98 -5.01
CA ARG A 233 -9.98 -3.78 -5.85
C ARG A 233 -11.02 -2.70 -5.54
N LYS A 234 -12.21 -3.08 -5.07
CA LYS A 234 -13.21 -2.13 -4.60
C LYS A 234 -12.90 -1.59 -3.21
N SER A 235 -12.40 -2.43 -2.31
CA SER A 235 -12.06 -2.01 -0.95
C SER A 235 -10.84 -1.08 -0.93
N PHE A 236 -9.80 -1.42 -1.69
CA PHE A 236 -8.59 -0.62 -1.83
C PHE A 236 -8.62 0.25 -3.10
N TYR A 237 -9.73 0.96 -3.36
CA TYR A 237 -9.99 1.57 -4.66
C TYR A 237 -8.98 2.67 -5.04
N ARG A 238 -8.52 3.50 -4.09
CA ARG A 238 -7.50 4.54 -4.35
C ARG A 238 -6.17 3.91 -4.78
N LEU A 239 -5.81 2.80 -4.14
CA LEU A 239 -4.63 2.02 -4.49
C LEU A 239 -4.80 1.29 -5.84
N ASP A 240 -5.95 0.67 -6.13
CA ASP A 240 -6.23 0.07 -7.46
C ASP A 240 -6.09 1.12 -8.56
N HIS A 241 -6.67 2.31 -8.35
CA HIS A 241 -6.61 3.43 -9.29
C HIS A 241 -5.17 3.92 -9.51
N THR A 242 -4.44 4.16 -8.42
CA THR A 242 -3.02 4.55 -8.46
C THR A 242 -2.17 3.53 -9.24
N LEU A 243 -2.37 2.24 -8.99
CA LEU A 243 -1.66 1.17 -9.70
C LEU A 243 -2.04 1.11 -11.19
N ARG A 244 -3.29 1.44 -11.56
CA ARG A 244 -3.71 1.52 -12.96
C ARG A 244 -3.07 2.69 -13.71
N LEU A 245 -2.87 3.82 -13.03
CA LEU A 245 -2.12 4.96 -13.56
C LEU A 245 -0.65 4.58 -13.80
N ILE A 246 -0.02 3.81 -12.92
CA ILE A 246 1.34 3.29 -13.16
C ILE A 246 1.40 2.34 -14.36
N ALA A 247 0.34 1.55 -14.59
CA ALA A 247 0.26 0.65 -15.73
C ALA A 247 0.24 1.44 -17.06
N ASN A 248 -0.54 2.53 -17.09
CA ASN A 248 -0.79 3.37 -18.26
C ASN A 248 -0.56 4.87 -17.93
N PRO A 249 0.71 5.27 -17.70
CA PRO A 249 1.06 6.63 -17.30
C PRO A 249 0.85 7.64 -18.42
#